data_AF-A0A9X1IUJ1-F1
#
_entry.id   AF-A0A9X1IUJ1-F1
#
_cell.length_a   1.000
_cell.length_b   1.000
_cell.length_c   1.000
_cell.angle_alpha   90.00
_cell.angle_beta   90.00
_cell.angle_gamma   90.00
#
_symmetry.space_group_name_H-M   'P 1'
#
loop_
_entity.id
_entity.type
_entity.pdbx_description
1 polymer ?
#
loop_
_entity_poly.entity_id
_entity_poly.type
_entity_poly.pdbx_seq_one_letter_code
_entity_poly.pdbx_strand_id
1 'polypeptide(L)' 'MYFETKKNTVFSPANPKLEKLYKILEKHEPALGGSHFYDDLIDIYESLDNELKEEN' A
#
# COMPACT_ATOMS: atom_id res chain seq x y z
N MET A 1 -6.71 -9.63 2.12
CA MET A 1 -7.64 -8.52 1.83
C MET A 1 -6.99 -7.62 0.79
N TYR A 2 -7.74 -6.85 0.03
CA TYR A 2 -7.22 -5.86 -0.90
C TYR A 2 -8.19 -4.68 -0.95
N PHE A 3 -7.71 -3.50 -1.29
CA PHE A 3 -8.56 -2.37 -1.63
C PHE A 3 -8.24 -1.87 -3.04
N GLU A 4 -9.24 -1.34 -3.71
CA GLU A 4 -9.08 -0.77 -5.04
C GLU A 4 -8.73 0.71 -4.90
N THR A 5 -7.69 1.15 -5.60
CA THR A 5 -7.43 2.56 -5.84
C THR A 5 -7.85 2.92 -7.25
N LYS A 6 -7.96 4.22 -7.53
CA LYS A 6 -8.23 4.71 -8.90
C LYS A 6 -7.26 4.21 -9.98
N LYS A 7 -6.07 3.75 -9.61
CA LYS A 7 -5.01 3.39 -10.56
C LYS A 7 -4.60 1.92 -10.48
N ASN A 8 -4.58 1.34 -9.28
CA ASN A 8 -4.20 -0.05 -9.03
C ASN A 8 -4.92 -0.67 -7.84
N THR A 9 -4.94 -2.00 -7.79
CA THR A 9 -5.43 -2.74 -6.62
C THR A 9 -4.27 -2.95 -5.64
N VAL A 10 -4.45 -2.51 -4.39
CA VAL A 10 -3.43 -2.63 -3.34
C VAL A 10 -3.76 -3.85 -2.50
N PHE A 11 -2.83 -4.79 -2.46
CA PHE A 11 -2.98 -6.01 -1.69
C PHE A 11 -2.53 -5.81 -0.25
N SER A 12 -3.24 -6.46 0.68
CA SER A 12 -2.88 -6.49 2.09
C SER A 12 -1.50 -7.13 2.26
N PRO A 13 -0.65 -6.59 3.15
CA PRO A 13 0.73 -6.99 3.22
C PRO A 13 0.84 -8.37 3.85
N ALA A 14 1.85 -9.13 3.45
CA ALA A 14 2.16 -10.39 4.12
C ALA A 14 2.81 -10.14 5.48
N ASN A 15 3.50 -9.00 5.63
CA ASN A 15 4.17 -8.64 6.87
C ASN A 15 3.27 -7.82 7.80
N PRO A 16 3.06 -8.23 9.07
CA PRO A 16 2.23 -7.50 10.03
C PRO A 16 2.77 -6.10 10.35
N LYS A 17 4.06 -5.81 10.11
CA LYS A 17 4.63 -4.46 10.27
C LYS A 17 4.00 -3.43 9.32
N LEU A 18 3.57 -3.89 8.14
CA LEU A 18 2.98 -3.04 7.10
C LEU A 18 1.46 -2.89 7.22
N GLU A 19 0.78 -3.63 8.11
CA GLU A 19 -0.67 -3.51 8.30
C GLU A 19 -1.11 -2.08 8.63
N LYS A 20 -0.33 -1.37 9.46
CA LYS A 20 -0.62 0.03 9.82
C LYS A 20 -0.54 0.94 8.60
N LEU A 21 0.46 0.72 7.75
CA LEU A 21 0.65 1.50 6.52
C LEU A 21 -0.47 1.21 5.52
N TYR A 22 -0.81 -0.07 5.31
CA TYR A 22 -1.94 -0.49 4.49
C TYR A 22 -3.26 0.17 4.91
N LYS A 23 -3.57 0.19 6.22
CA LYS A 23 -4.78 0.86 6.74
C LYS A 23 -4.76 2.38 6.53
N ILE A 24 -3.58 3.00 6.59
CA ILE A 24 -3.44 4.43 6.29
C ILE A 24 -3.71 4.68 4.81
N LEU A 25 -3.15 3.87 3.92
CA LEU A 25 -3.41 3.97 2.48
C LEU A 25 -4.90 3.81 2.21
N GLU A 26 -5.52 2.72 2.65
CA GLU A 26 -6.96 2.45 2.48
C GLU A 26 -7.83 3.63 2.97
N LYS A 27 -7.52 4.20 4.14
CA LYS A 27 -8.25 5.35 4.69
C LYS A 27 -8.08 6.64 3.88
N HIS A 28 -6.91 6.84 3.27
CA HIS A 28 -6.57 8.05 2.53
C HIS A 28 -6.84 7.96 1.03
N GLU A 29 -7.10 6.77 0.48
CA GLU A 29 -7.51 6.55 -0.92
C GLU A 29 -8.63 7.50 -1.39
N PRO A 30 -9.78 7.65 -0.69
CA PRO A 30 -10.84 8.51 -1.19
C PRO A 30 -10.46 10.00 -1.27
N ALA A 31 -9.46 10.43 -0.50
CA ALA A 31 -9.00 11.82 -0.43
C ALA A 31 -7.79 12.09 -1.33
N LEU A 32 -6.85 11.14 -1.44
CA LEU A 32 -5.56 11.29 -2.11
C LEU A 32 -5.38 10.34 -3.31
N GLY A 33 -6.32 9.43 -3.52
CA GLY A 33 -6.34 8.46 -4.60
C GLY A 33 -6.36 9.13 -5.97
N GLY A 34 -5.36 8.78 -6.78
CA GLY A 34 -5.08 9.38 -8.08
C GLY A 34 -4.15 10.60 -8.03
N SER A 35 -3.60 10.96 -6.87
CA SER A 35 -2.49 11.92 -6.80
C SER A 35 -1.14 11.23 -7.00
N HIS A 36 -0.19 11.93 -7.63
CA HIS A 36 1.15 11.39 -7.90
C HIS A 36 1.87 10.95 -6.62
N PHE A 37 1.75 11.74 -5.54
CA PHE A 37 2.32 11.42 -4.24
C PHE A 37 1.73 10.15 -3.63
N TYR A 38 0.44 9.91 -3.82
CA TYR A 38 -0.21 8.70 -3.33
C TYR A 38 0.22 7.47 -4.12
N ASP A 39 0.40 7.61 -5.45
CA ASP A 39 0.96 6.55 -6.27
C ASP A 39 2.40 6.18 -5.82
N ASP A 40 3.27 7.17 -5.59
CA ASP A 40 4.63 6.93 -5.04
C ASP A 40 4.59 6.19 -3.69
N LEU A 41 3.64 6.56 -2.82
CA LEU A 41 3.45 5.90 -1.52
C LEU A 41 3.07 4.42 -1.66
N ILE A 42 2.28 4.09 -2.68
CA ILE A 42 1.84 2.73 -2.98
C ILE A 42 3.03 1.92 -3.52
N ASP A 43 3.79 2.48 -4.46
CA ASP A 43 5.02 1.87 -4.97
C ASP A 43 6.05 1.60 -3.85
N ILE A 44 6.23 2.54 -2.93
CA ILE A 44 7.10 2.37 -1.75
C ILE A 44 6.56 1.25 -0.85
N TYR A 45 5.24 1.22 -0.62
CA TYR A 45 4.61 0.17 0.18
C TYR A 45 4.79 -1.22 -0.44
N GLU A 46 4.60 -1.36 -1.75
CA GLU A 46 4.81 -2.64 -2.47
C GLU A 46 6.28 -3.06 -2.46
N SER A 47 7.19 -2.10 -2.62
CA SER A 47 8.63 -2.34 -2.49
C SER A 47 8.99 -2.84 -1.09
N LEU A 48 8.50 -2.18 -0.04
CA LEU A 48 8.71 -2.59 1.34
C LEU A 48 8.11 -3.97 1.65
N ASP A 49 6.93 -4.30 1.12
CA ASP A 49 6.33 -5.63 1.32
C ASP A 49 7.18 -6.73 0.67
N ASN A 50 7.76 -6.45 -0.51
CA ASN A 50 8.70 -7.36 -1.16
C ASN A 50 10.01 -7.51 -0.38
N GLU A 51 10.64 -6.40 0.03
CA GLU A 51 11.87 -6.46 0.83
C GLU A 51 11.65 -7.25 2.15
N LEU A 52 10.54 -7.00 2.82
CA LEU A 52 10.18 -7.68 4.07
C LEU A 52 9.71 -9.14 3.87
N LYS A 53 9.34 -9.53 2.64
CA LYS A 53 9.10 -10.92 2.27
C LYS A 53 10.40 -11.67 2.03
N GLU A 54 11.40 -11.03 1.42
CA GLU A 54 12.71 -11.64 1.17
C GLU A 54 13.55 -11.80 2.45
N GLU A 55 13.27 -11.02 3.50
CA GLU A 55 13.94 -11.14 4.81
C GLU A 55 13.47 -12.34 5.69
N ASN A 56 12.59 -13.23 5.20
CA ASN A 56 12.13 -14.43 5.92
C ASN A 56 12.50 -15.76 5.25
#